data_AF-A0A914XN85-F1
#
_entry.id   AF-A0A914XN85-F1
#
_cell.length_a   1.000
_cell.length_b   1.000
_cell.length_c   1.000
_cell.angle_alpha   90.00
_cell.angle_beta   90.00
_cell.angle_gamma   90.00
#
_symmetry.space_group_name_H-M   'P 1'
#
loop_
_entity.id
_entity.type
_entity.pdbx_description
1 polymer ?
#
loop_
_entity_poly.entity_id
_entity_poly.type
_entity_poly.pdbx_seq_one_letter_code
_entity_poly.pdbx_strand_id
1 'polypeptide(L)'
;PLLQINKYAFSGGRDTIEDHRKHGGNCEVDTSFQFLKYFLEDDAKLEEIRQKYTSGEMLTGELKQQAIAVIQTIVKELQERRKSITDDTVRQFTAPRKLAFDY
;
A
#
# COMPACT_ATOMS: atom_id res chain seq x y z
N PRO A 1 -4.04 -9.90 -5.55
CA PRO A 1 -3.99 -8.58 -4.85
C PRO A 1 -5.33 -7.82 -4.92
N LEU A 2 -5.83 -7.52 -6.12
CA LEU A 2 -7.07 -6.75 -6.36
C LEU A 2 -8.30 -7.27 -5.61
N LEU A 3 -8.67 -8.54 -5.85
CA LEU A 3 -9.81 -9.20 -5.21
C LEU A 3 -9.65 -9.28 -3.69
N GLN A 4 -8.40 -9.34 -3.20
CA GLN A 4 -8.13 -9.47 -1.78
C GLN A 4 -8.42 -8.17 -1.02
N ILE A 5 -7.97 -7.04 -1.55
CA ILE A 5 -8.19 -5.72 -0.93
C ILE A 5 -9.67 -5.32 -0.99
N ASN A 6 -10.31 -5.51 -2.14
CA ASN A 6 -11.73 -5.16 -2.28
C ASN A 6 -12.62 -5.96 -1.34
N LYS A 7 -12.39 -7.27 -1.23
CA LYS A 7 -13.30 -8.18 -0.51
C LYS A 7 -12.96 -8.38 0.96
N TYR A 8 -11.68 -8.32 1.35
CA TYR A 8 -11.25 -8.74 2.69
C TYR A 8 -10.51 -7.66 3.50
N ALA A 9 -10.03 -6.58 2.87
CA ALA A 9 -9.43 -5.50 3.64
C ALA A 9 -10.50 -4.82 4.50
N PHE A 10 -10.24 -4.77 5.81
CA PHE A 10 -11.12 -4.13 6.78
C PHE A 10 -11.25 -2.63 6.47
N SER A 11 -12.49 -2.15 6.49
CA SER A 11 -12.87 -0.77 6.20
C SER A 11 -13.07 0.01 7.49
N GLY A 12 -12.45 1.17 7.61
CA GLY A 12 -12.75 2.15 8.66
C GLY A 12 -13.93 3.07 8.32
N GLY A 13 -14.54 2.90 7.14
CA GLY A 13 -15.72 3.64 6.69
C GLY A 13 -17.02 3.20 7.38
N ARG A 14 -18.13 3.84 7.00
CA ARG A 14 -19.47 3.54 7.55
C ARG A 14 -20.22 2.57 6.63
N ASP A 15 -21.26 1.94 7.18
CA ASP A 15 -22.06 0.95 6.47
C ASP A 15 -22.84 1.55 5.30
N THR A 16 -23.28 2.81 5.44
CA THR A 16 -24.01 3.54 4.41
C THR A 16 -23.17 4.68 3.84
N ILE A 17 -23.42 5.03 2.57
CA ILE A 17 -22.79 6.19 1.93
C ILE A 17 -23.17 7.47 2.68
N GLU A 18 -24.43 7.61 3.08
CA GLU A 18 -24.94 8.79 3.79
C GLU A 18 -24.21 9.02 5.10
N ASP A 19 -24.07 7.98 5.92
CA ASP A 19 -23.32 8.06 7.18
C ASP A 19 -21.84 8.34 6.93
N HIS A 20 -21.25 7.76 5.87
CA HIS A 20 -19.86 8.01 5.54
C HIS A 20 -19.63 9.45 5.08
N ARG A 21 -20.52 10.01 4.26
CA ARG A 21 -20.47 11.43 3.85
C ARG A 21 -20.60 12.37 5.06
N LYS A 22 -21.40 11.99 6.06
CA LYS A 22 -21.67 12.82 7.24
C LYS A 22 -20.60 12.71 8.32
N HIS A 23 -20.03 11.52 8.50
CA HIS A 23 -19.17 11.20 9.65
C HIS A 23 -17.76 10.76 9.27
N GLY A 24 -17.47 10.63 7.97
CA GLY A 24 -16.18 10.19 7.45
C GLY A 24 -15.81 8.75 7.79
N GLY A 25 -14.60 8.38 7.37
CA GLY A 25 -13.94 7.13 7.71
C GLY A 25 -12.83 7.29 8.76
N ASN A 26 -12.57 6.22 9.51
CA ASN A 26 -11.47 6.17 10.47
C ASN A 26 -10.20 5.57 9.85
N CYS A 27 -9.22 6.44 9.58
CA CYS A 27 -7.92 6.05 9.03
C CYS A 27 -7.08 5.17 9.97
N GLU A 28 -7.27 5.23 11.29
CA GLU A 28 -6.48 4.47 12.26
C GLU A 28 -6.74 2.96 12.16
N VAL A 29 -7.95 2.58 11.75
CA VAL A 29 -8.38 1.18 11.64
C VAL A 29 -8.52 0.71 10.19
N ASP A 30 -8.57 1.62 9.21
CA ASP A 30 -8.73 1.24 7.80
C ASP A 30 -7.46 0.61 7.24
N THR A 31 -7.55 -0.67 6.84
CA THR A 31 -6.39 -1.43 6.34
C THR A 31 -5.85 -0.86 5.02
N SER A 32 -6.71 -0.29 4.17
CA SER A 32 -6.31 0.29 2.89
C SER A 32 -5.54 1.58 3.09
N PHE A 33 -5.97 2.42 4.04
CA PHE A 33 -5.21 3.59 4.45
C PHE A 33 -3.86 3.21 5.07
N GLN A 34 -3.82 2.17 5.92
CA GLN A 34 -2.55 1.69 6.48
C GLN A 34 -1.58 1.23 5.38
N PHE A 35 -2.06 0.54 4.34
CA PHE A 35 -1.19 0.21 3.21
C PHE A 35 -0.64 1.44 2.49
N LEU A 36 -1.48 2.45 2.25
CA LEU A 36 -1.02 3.70 1.65
C LEU A 36 0.05 4.37 2.51
N LYS A 37 -0.12 4.39 3.84
CA LYS A 37 0.88 4.95 4.76
C LYS A 37 2.26 4.29 4.66
N TYR A 38 2.33 3.00 4.37
CA TYR A 38 3.62 2.29 4.23
C TYR A 38 4.22 2.35 2.83
N PHE A 39 3.39 2.48 1.80
CA PHE A 39 3.79 2.23 0.41
C PHE A 39 3.63 3.42 -0.52
N LEU A 40 2.90 4.45 -0.14
CA LEU A 40 2.83 5.71 -0.88
C LEU A 40 3.94 6.63 -0.37
N GLU A 41 4.91 6.94 -1.24
CA GLU A 41 6.08 7.77 -0.89
C GLU A 41 5.77 9.27 -0.87
N ASP A 42 4.62 9.70 -1.41
CA ASP A 42 4.20 11.10 -1.45
C ASP A 42 3.37 11.46 -0.20
N ASP A 43 4.04 12.08 0.77
CA ASP A 43 3.44 12.52 2.04
C ASP A 43 2.29 13.51 1.85
N ALA A 44 2.38 14.41 0.86
CA ALA A 44 1.35 15.41 0.60
C ALA A 44 0.07 14.73 0.08
N LYS A 45 0.23 13.78 -0.84
CA LYS A 45 -0.88 12.97 -1.35
C LYS A 45 -1.46 12.06 -0.26
N LEU A 46 -0.63 11.49 0.61
CA LEU A 46 -1.11 10.68 1.73
C LEU A 46 -1.98 11.51 2.69
N GLU A 47 -1.54 12.73 3.00
CA GLU A 47 -2.30 13.66 3.86
C GLU A 47 -3.60 14.11 3.18
N GLU A 48 -3.59 14.38 1.87
CA GLU A 48 -4.80 14.67 1.10
C GLU A 48 -5.82 13.52 1.21
N ILE A 49 -5.38 12.28 1.01
CA ILE A 49 -6.22 11.08 1.14
C ILE A 49 -6.79 10.98 2.56
N ARG A 50 -5.96 11.23 3.59
CA ARG A 50 -6.39 11.21 4.99
C ARG A 50 -7.50 12.23 5.23
N GLN A 51 -7.32 13.47 4.78
CA GLN A 51 -8.31 14.55 4.94
C GLN A 51 -9.61 14.24 4.21
N LYS A 52 -9.53 13.78 2.96
CA LYS A 52 -10.72 13.42 2.17
C LYS A 52 -11.47 12.23 2.76
N TYR A 53 -10.78 11.22 3.25
CA TYR A 53 -11.42 10.05 3.85
C TYR A 53 -12.04 10.37 5.22
N THR A 54 -11.32 11.10 6.08
CA THR A 54 -11.83 11.50 7.41
C THR A 54 -12.96 12.52 7.36
N SER A 55 -13.03 13.35 6.32
CA SER A 55 -14.17 14.27 6.10
C SER A 55 -15.38 13.60 5.45
N GLY A 56 -15.22 12.42 4.85
CA GLY A 56 -16.27 11.75 4.09
C GLY A 56 -16.34 12.16 2.62
N GLU A 57 -15.41 12.99 2.12
CA GLU A 57 -15.29 13.32 0.69
C GLU A 57 -14.86 12.11 -0.16
N MET A 58 -14.01 11.25 0.37
CA MET A 58 -13.58 10.01 -0.29
C MET A 58 -14.34 8.82 0.28
N LEU A 59 -14.93 7.98 -0.57
CA LEU A 59 -15.58 6.73 -0.16
C LEU A 59 -14.56 5.61 0.03
N THR A 60 -14.89 4.59 0.83
CA THR A 60 -14.02 3.41 1.04
C THR A 60 -13.62 2.72 -0.28
N GLY A 61 -14.53 2.67 -1.26
CA GLY A 61 -14.21 2.08 -2.57
C GLY A 61 -13.09 2.83 -3.30
N GLU A 62 -13.09 4.16 -3.22
CA GLU A 62 -12.08 5.03 -3.85
C GLU A 62 -10.74 4.90 -3.12
N LEU A 63 -10.75 4.87 -1.78
CA LEU A 63 -9.57 4.61 -0.96
C LEU A 63 -8.93 3.26 -1.33
N LYS A 64 -9.75 2.20 -1.45
CA LYS A 64 -9.28 0.86 -1.84
C LYS A 64 -8.65 0.87 -3.23
N GLN A 65 -9.21 1.62 -4.19
CA GLN A 65 -8.63 1.74 -5.53
C GLN A 65 -7.25 2.40 -5.50
N GLN A 66 -7.06 3.45 -4.70
CA GLN A 66 -5.74 4.07 -4.51
C GLN A 66 -4.73 3.08 -3.92
N ALA A 67 -5.11 2.37 -2.85
CA ALA A 67 -4.23 1.37 -2.22
C ALA A 67 -3.86 0.24 -3.18
N ILE A 68 -4.84 -0.23 -3.96
CA ILE A 68 -4.64 -1.23 -5.01
C ILE A 68 -3.59 -0.77 -6.02
N ALA A 69 -3.71 0.45 -6.54
CA ALA A 69 -2.83 0.95 -7.58
C ALA A 69 -1.37 1.00 -7.10
N VAL A 70 -1.16 1.51 -5.89
CA VAL A 70 0.17 1.58 -5.26
C VAL A 70 0.76 0.17 -5.06
N ILE A 71 -0.01 -0.75 -4.47
CA ILE A 71 0.46 -2.12 -4.22
C ILE A 71 0.76 -2.86 -5.52
N GLN A 72 -0.04 -2.67 -6.57
CA GLN A 72 0.19 -3.31 -7.86
C GLN A 72 1.51 -2.89 -8.49
N THR A 73 1.83 -1.59 -8.45
CA THR A 73 3.12 -1.08 -8.93
C THR A 73 4.28 -1.75 -8.20
N ILE A 74 4.25 -1.76 -6.87
CA ILE A 74 5.31 -2.35 -6.04
C ILE A 74 5.49 -3.84 -6.32
N VAL A 75 4.38 -4.60 -6.33
CA VAL A 75 4.44 -6.05 -6.58
C VAL A 75 4.99 -6.34 -7.98
N LYS A 76 4.59 -5.55 -8.99
CA LYS A 76 5.09 -5.70 -10.36
C LYS A 76 6.61 -5.47 -10.42
N GLU A 77 7.09 -4.38 -9.84
CA GLU A 77 8.52 -4.08 -9.80
C GLU A 77 9.33 -5.12 -9.01
N LEU A 78 8.79 -5.63 -7.90
CA LEU A 78 9.40 -6.73 -7.16
C LEU A 78 9.47 -8.02 -7.99
N GLN A 79 8.41 -8.34 -8.72
CA GLN A 79 8.39 -9.50 -9.61
C GLN A 79 9.38 -9.36 -10.76
N GLU A 80 9.50 -8.18 -11.36
CA GLU A 80 10.46 -7.90 -12.43
C GLU A 80 11.90 -8.01 -11.94
N ARG A 81 12.24 -7.39 -10.80
CA ARG A 81 13.56 -7.54 -10.17
C ARG A 81 13.85 -8.98 -9.78
N ARG A 82 12.85 -9.73 -9.29
CA ARG A 82 13.02 -11.14 -8.94
C ARG A 82 13.33 -12.01 -10.16
N LYS A 83 12.77 -11.70 -11.33
CA LYS A 83 13.03 -12.44 -12.57
C LYS A 83 14.47 -12.33 -13.05
N SER A 84 15.17 -11.22 -12.75
CA SER A 84 16.57 -11.05 -13.12
C SER A 84 17.55 -11.74 -12.16
N ILE A 85 17.09 -12.34 -11.06
CA ILE A 85 17.95 -13.04 -10.11
C ILE A 85 18.26 -14.45 -10.63
N THR A 86 19.54 -14.73 -10.83
CA THR A 86 20.05 -16.04 -11.25
C THR A 86 20.55 -16.86 -10.07
N ASP A 87 20.73 -18.17 -10.26
CA ASP A 87 21.36 -19.04 -9.26
C ASP A 87 22.78 -18.57 -8.90
N ASP A 88 23.53 -18.03 -9.87
CA ASP A 88 24.85 -17.46 -9.62
C ASP A 88 24.79 -16.20 -8.75
N THR A 89 23.77 -15.35 -8.96
CA THR A 89 23.50 -14.20 -8.09
C THR A 89 23.24 -14.68 -6.66
N VAL A 90 22.38 -15.69 -6.50
CA VAL A 90 22.08 -16.26 -5.17
C VAL A 90 23.35 -16.81 -4.52
N ARG A 91 24.14 -17.61 -5.25
CA ARG A 91 25.42 -18.17 -4.75
C ARG A 91 26.38 -17.08 -4.31
N GLN A 92 26.50 -16.00 -5.09
CA GLN A 92 27.39 -14.89 -4.76
C GLN A 92 26.95 -14.14 -3.49
N PHE A 93 25.64 -14.01 -3.25
CA PHE A 93 25.11 -13.34 -2.06
C PHE A 93 25.10 -14.24 -0.82
N THR A 94 25.09 -15.56 -0.96
CA THR A 94 25.14 -16.51 0.17
C THR A 94 26.55 -16.99 0.51
N ALA A 95 27.54 -16.78 -0.36
CA ALA A 95 28.93 -17.14 -0.11
C ALA A 95 29.61 -16.16 0.88
N PRO A 96 30.36 -16.66 1.89
CA PRO A 96 31.25 -15.84 2.69
C PRO A 96 32.30 -15.15 1.80
N ARG A 97 32.33 -13.82 1.80
CA ARG A 97 33.27 -13.03 1.00
C ARG A 97 33.53 -11.67 1.63
N LYS A 98 34.67 -11.04 1.29
CA LYS A 98 34.92 -9.64 1.63
C LYS A 98 33.90 -8.75 0.91
N LEU A 99 33.27 -7.83 1.65
CA LEU A 99 32.38 -6.83 1.09
C LEU A 99 33.19 -5.62 0.58
N ALA A 100 32.56 -4.77 -0.22
CA ALA A 100 33.18 -3.57 -0.77
C ALA A 100 33.25 -2.42 0.26
N PHE A 101 33.74 -2.73 1.45
CA PHE A 101 33.98 -1.77 2.53
C PHE A 101 35.36 -2.05 3.13
N ASP A 102 36.12 -0.99 3.37
CA ASP A 102 37.31 -1.02 4.19
C ASP A 102 36.99 -0.20 5.46
N TYR A 103 37.17 -0.82 6.62
CA TYR A 103 36.98 -0.19 7.94
C TYR A 103 38.33 0.26 8.50
#